data_AF-A0A0S9QI52-F1
#
_entry.id   AF-A0A0S9QI52-F1
#
_cell.length_a   1.000
_cell.length_b   1.000
_cell.length_c   1.000
_cell.angle_alpha   90.00
_cell.angle_beta   90.00
_cell.angle_gamma   90.00
#
_symmetry.space_group_name_H-M   'P 1'
#
loop_
_entity.id
_entity.type
_entity.pdbx_description
1 polymer ?
#
loop_
_entity_poly.entity_id
_entity_poly.type
_entity_poly.pdbx_seq_one_letter_code
_entity_poly.pdbx_strand_id
1 'polypeptide(L)'
;MDGAIVSIAESVERARPAFGRDVSTGLDALEPLIGRVGVGMHEGGQVVTSALRGYRFGAAAADATAPATLVRAAVPAAALGAIDAALRESVRYAHARHLYGGTVLDIPHARSLLAAALADALTADALSSAAVCLADAHAPAASIAVAVSAHLSCLLLADAAQQVSVLAGSTFYARISPFEIIEQHVRDLSALSVLVPDLADPLPAALEGVSRWCSDADAAAPASLLRPEVMAAIAADAPGAVEVHVALAAAAAETAAEAGEPADAHAALELAHRVSLLTAAAAVVAGWMQARGSEAIAGDPLAMEACLRRIRGRVVRRQPPLAVDLVARLVAHAEARAASGEEMAIGPARATVPLT
;
A
#
# COMPACT_ATOMS: atom_id res chain seq x y z
N MET A 1 26.47 -8.02 -24.94
CA MET A 1 26.36 -9.05 -23.87
C MET A 1 24.90 -9.14 -23.54
N ASP A 2 24.28 -10.28 -23.85
CA ASP A 2 22.86 -10.55 -23.63
C ASP A 2 22.50 -10.37 -22.16
N GLY A 3 21.90 -9.22 -21.84
CA GLY A 3 21.31 -8.94 -20.54
C GLY A 3 19.92 -9.55 -20.48
N ALA A 4 19.84 -10.87 -20.27
CA ALA A 4 18.57 -11.51 -19.98
C ALA A 4 17.93 -10.82 -18.76
N ILE A 5 16.76 -10.20 -18.96
CA ILE A 5 15.99 -9.55 -17.90
C ILE A 5 15.50 -10.65 -16.96
N VAL A 6 16.21 -10.80 -15.83
CA VAL A 6 15.83 -11.70 -14.74
C VAL A 6 14.61 -11.11 -14.03
N SER A 7 13.49 -11.85 -14.05
CA SER A 7 12.20 -11.51 -13.43
C SER A 7 12.32 -11.31 -11.91
N ILE A 8 11.45 -10.50 -11.29
CA ILE A 8 11.41 -10.38 -9.81
C ILE A 8 11.29 -11.75 -9.14
N ALA A 9 10.48 -12.65 -9.71
CA ALA A 9 10.32 -14.00 -9.19
C ALA A 9 11.63 -14.81 -9.19
N GLU A 10 12.48 -14.64 -10.20
CA GLU A 10 13.76 -15.35 -10.30
C GLU A 10 14.82 -14.73 -9.37
N SER A 11 14.80 -13.41 -9.17
CA SER A 11 15.63 -12.75 -8.16
C SER A 11 15.19 -13.09 -6.73
N VAL A 12 13.89 -13.21 -6.47
CA VAL A 12 13.34 -13.69 -5.20
C VAL A 12 13.74 -15.14 -4.94
N GLU A 13 13.62 -16.04 -5.92
CA GLU A 13 14.07 -17.43 -5.78
C GLU A 13 15.59 -17.56 -5.61
N ARG A 14 16.40 -16.68 -6.22
CA ARG A 14 17.85 -16.62 -5.96
C ARG A 14 18.18 -16.11 -4.57
N ALA A 15 17.36 -15.22 -4.01
CA ALA A 15 17.54 -14.68 -2.65
C ALA A 15 16.99 -15.63 -1.57
N ARG A 16 16.06 -16.54 -1.90
CA ARG A 16 15.42 -17.48 -0.98
C ARG A 16 16.41 -18.29 -0.10
N PRO A 17 17.52 -18.85 -0.60
CA PRO A 17 18.52 -19.54 0.24
C PRO A 17 19.28 -18.61 1.20
N ALA A 18 19.33 -17.31 0.90
CA ALA A 18 19.98 -16.30 1.72
C ALA A 18 19.07 -15.82 2.86
N PHE A 19 17.76 -15.69 2.60
CA PHE A 19 16.75 -15.44 3.64
C PHE A 19 16.73 -16.50 4.75
N GLY A 20 17.00 -17.77 4.41
CA GLY A 20 17.05 -18.87 5.39
C GLY A 20 18.29 -18.90 6.29
N ARG A 21 19.27 -18.00 6.11
CA ARG A 21 20.50 -17.94 6.93
C ARG A 21 20.55 -16.70 7.81
N ASP A 22 20.16 -15.57 7.25
CA ASP A 22 20.02 -14.28 7.93
C ASP A 22 19.25 -13.34 6.99
N VAL A 23 18.29 -12.60 7.54
CA VAL A 23 17.47 -11.64 6.79
C VAL A 23 18.37 -10.63 6.09
N SER A 24 19.45 -10.16 6.72
CA SER A 24 20.41 -9.22 6.12
C SER A 24 21.00 -9.71 4.79
N THR A 25 21.37 -11.00 4.73
CA THR A 25 21.97 -11.62 3.54
C THR A 25 20.92 -11.85 2.45
N GLY A 26 19.67 -12.12 2.83
CA GLY A 26 18.53 -12.17 1.91
C GLY A 26 18.30 -10.84 1.19
N LEU A 27 18.63 -9.73 1.84
CA LEU A 27 18.39 -8.38 1.33
C LEU A 27 19.51 -7.82 0.50
N ASP A 28 20.75 -8.12 0.85
CA ASP A 28 21.89 -7.91 -0.03
C ASP A 28 21.70 -8.69 -1.35
N ALA A 29 21.07 -9.88 -1.29
CA ALA A 29 20.68 -10.63 -2.47
C ALA A 29 19.50 -10.00 -3.25
N LEU A 30 18.67 -9.18 -2.60
CA LEU A 30 17.63 -8.36 -3.25
C LEU A 30 18.13 -6.97 -3.68
N GLU A 31 19.35 -6.54 -3.35
CA GLU A 31 19.92 -5.26 -3.78
C GLU A 31 19.81 -5.05 -5.32
N PRO A 32 20.07 -6.04 -6.18
CA PRO A 32 19.88 -5.91 -7.63
C PRO A 32 18.39 -5.86 -8.03
N LEU A 33 17.48 -6.35 -7.20
CA LEU A 33 16.03 -6.27 -7.40
C LEU A 33 15.51 -4.89 -7.00
N ILE A 34 15.92 -4.38 -5.84
CA ILE A 34 15.63 -3.02 -5.38
C ILE A 34 16.18 -2.00 -6.38
N GLY A 35 17.38 -2.25 -6.93
CA GLY A 35 17.96 -1.46 -8.02
C GLY A 35 17.29 -1.59 -9.39
N ARG A 36 16.44 -2.62 -9.64
CA ARG A 36 15.71 -2.84 -10.91
C ARG A 36 14.21 -2.54 -10.84
N VAL A 37 13.60 -2.66 -9.67
CA VAL A 37 12.31 -2.02 -9.34
C VAL A 37 12.48 -0.50 -9.53
N GLY A 38 13.72 0.00 -9.41
CA GLY A 38 14.17 1.21 -10.06
C GLY A 38 14.34 1.09 -11.58
N VAL A 39 13.24 1.30 -12.29
CA VAL A 39 13.13 1.89 -13.65
C VAL A 39 14.01 1.27 -14.75
N GLY A 40 13.38 0.84 -15.83
CA GLY A 40 14.03 0.80 -17.13
C GLY A 40 14.55 2.20 -17.48
N MET A 41 15.84 2.44 -17.23
CA MET A 41 16.70 3.52 -17.72
C MET A 41 15.95 4.69 -18.39
N HIS A 42 15.57 5.70 -17.60
CA HIS A 42 15.52 7.07 -18.10
C HIS A 42 16.65 7.84 -17.39
N GLU A 43 17.47 8.54 -18.15
CA GLU A 43 18.62 9.31 -17.67
C GLU A 43 18.19 10.24 -16.52
N GLY A 44 18.57 9.92 -15.28
CA GLY A 44 18.17 10.72 -14.11
C GLY A 44 18.12 9.99 -12.76
N GLY A 45 18.07 8.66 -12.73
CA GLY A 45 18.53 7.85 -11.58
C GLY A 45 17.99 8.17 -10.17
N GLN A 46 16.73 8.59 -10.03
CA GLN A 46 16.08 8.64 -8.72
C GLN A 46 14.75 7.88 -8.76
N VAL A 47 14.66 6.82 -7.96
CA VAL A 47 13.38 6.19 -7.64
C VAL A 47 12.80 6.95 -6.47
N VAL A 48 11.70 7.62 -6.72
CA VAL A 48 11.05 8.50 -5.77
C VAL A 48 9.65 7.91 -5.56
N THR A 49 9.43 7.19 -4.46
CA THR A 49 8.06 6.86 -4.00
C THR A 49 7.76 7.74 -2.81
N SER A 50 6.49 8.08 -2.55
CA SER A 50 6.17 8.99 -1.43
C SER A 50 6.70 8.49 -0.08
N ALA A 51 6.65 7.17 0.14
CA ALA A 51 7.14 6.50 1.34
C ALA A 51 8.68 6.55 1.49
N LEU A 52 9.44 6.63 0.40
CA LEU A 52 10.91 6.71 0.40
C LEU A 52 11.45 8.09 -0.01
N ARG A 53 10.55 9.06 -0.29
CA ARG A 53 10.90 10.41 -0.79
C ARG A 53 11.82 11.12 0.20
N GLY A 54 13.09 11.26 -0.18
CA GLY A 54 14.08 11.99 0.63
C GLY A 54 14.43 11.31 1.96
N TYR A 55 13.97 10.07 2.17
CA TYR A 55 14.24 9.32 3.38
C TYR A 55 15.63 8.69 3.27
N ARG A 56 16.56 9.19 4.08
CA ARG A 56 17.90 8.62 4.24
C ARG A 56 17.90 7.88 5.55
N PHE A 57 18.06 6.55 5.51
CA PHE A 57 18.30 5.77 6.73
C PHE A 57 19.46 6.41 7.51
N GLY A 58 19.22 6.78 8.77
CA GLY A 58 20.27 7.26 9.65
C GLY A 58 21.34 6.19 9.80
N ALA A 59 22.61 6.56 9.69
CA ALA A 59 23.70 5.60 9.87
C ALA A 59 23.73 5.11 11.34
N ALA A 60 23.54 3.80 11.49
CA ALA A 60 23.95 2.91 12.58
C ALA A 60 23.01 2.67 13.78
N ALA A 61 22.68 1.39 14.00
CA ALA A 61 22.91 0.69 15.28
C ALA A 61 23.04 -0.83 15.03
N ALA A 62 23.98 -1.46 15.74
CA ALA A 62 24.49 -2.81 15.56
C ALA A 62 23.65 -3.90 16.29
N ASP A 63 22.34 -3.93 16.06
CA ASP A 63 21.45 -5.00 16.53
C ASP A 63 20.83 -5.74 15.35
N ALA A 64 20.87 -7.08 15.34
CA ALA A 64 20.48 -7.91 14.21
C ALA A 64 18.99 -7.79 13.80
N THR A 65 18.11 -7.23 14.64
CA THR A 65 16.66 -7.09 14.39
C THR A 65 16.26 -5.77 13.72
N ALA A 66 17.04 -4.68 13.89
CA ALA A 66 16.79 -3.40 13.25
C ALA A 66 16.89 -3.45 11.71
N PRO A 67 17.86 -4.18 11.09
CA PRO A 67 17.91 -4.37 9.65
C PRO A 67 16.66 -5.05 9.08
N ALA A 68 16.16 -6.08 9.76
CA ALA A 68 15.01 -6.86 9.30
C ALA A 68 13.70 -6.04 9.29
N THR A 69 13.48 -5.20 10.31
CA THR A 69 12.29 -4.33 10.39
C THR A 69 12.31 -3.23 9.33
N LEU A 70 13.45 -2.56 9.14
CA LEU A 70 13.59 -1.52 8.10
C LEU A 70 13.31 -2.08 6.71
N VAL A 71 13.76 -3.29 6.46
CA VAL A 71 13.52 -4.01 5.22
C VAL A 71 12.06 -4.35 5.00
N ARG A 72 11.40 -4.87 6.03
CA ARG A 72 9.98 -5.22 5.92
C ARG A 72 9.16 -3.99 5.57
N ALA A 73 9.53 -2.81 6.07
CA ALA A 73 8.94 -1.55 5.68
C ALA A 73 9.34 -1.12 4.25
N ALA A 74 10.60 -1.29 3.87
CA ALA A 74 11.14 -0.77 2.61
C ALA A 74 10.69 -1.55 1.35
N VAL A 75 10.57 -2.88 1.43
CA VAL A 75 10.19 -3.73 0.27
C VAL A 75 8.83 -3.33 -0.33
N PRO A 76 7.71 -3.28 0.43
CA PRO A 76 6.44 -2.82 -0.09
C PRO A 76 6.48 -1.33 -0.50
N ALA A 77 7.24 -0.50 0.22
CA ALA A 77 7.42 0.91 -0.13
C ALA A 77 8.10 1.13 -1.50
N ALA A 78 9.07 0.28 -1.85
CA ALA A 78 9.74 0.28 -3.15
C ALA A 78 8.80 -0.24 -4.26
N ALA A 79 8.01 -1.27 -3.96
CA ALA A 79 7.05 -1.84 -4.90
C ALA A 79 5.94 -0.86 -5.35
N LEU A 80 5.67 0.19 -4.57
CA LEU A 80 4.74 1.26 -4.94
C LEU A 80 5.11 1.94 -6.26
N GLY A 81 6.40 2.05 -6.57
CA GLY A 81 6.86 2.62 -7.84
C GLY A 81 6.43 1.78 -9.05
N ALA A 82 6.44 0.45 -8.91
CA ALA A 82 6.03 -0.46 -9.98
C ALA A 82 4.51 -0.40 -10.23
N ILE A 83 3.68 -0.33 -9.18
CA ILE A 83 2.23 -0.18 -9.38
C ILE A 83 1.87 1.20 -9.93
N ASP A 84 2.55 2.28 -9.50
CA ASP A 84 2.31 3.62 -10.04
C ASP A 84 2.64 3.70 -11.54
N ALA A 85 3.77 3.10 -11.95
CA ALA A 85 4.11 2.96 -13.36
C ALA A 85 3.04 2.15 -14.13
N ALA A 86 2.60 1.02 -13.59
CA ALA A 86 1.57 0.19 -14.19
C ALA A 86 0.21 0.92 -14.32
N LEU A 87 -0.19 1.72 -13.33
CA LEU A 87 -1.41 2.52 -13.35
C LEU A 87 -1.34 3.62 -14.41
N ARG A 88 -0.21 4.34 -14.52
CA ARG A 88 -0.02 5.35 -15.59
C ARG A 88 -0.07 4.73 -16.97
N GLU A 89 0.59 3.59 -17.17
CA GLU A 89 0.53 2.88 -18.44
C GLU A 89 -0.88 2.34 -18.74
N SER A 90 -1.60 1.89 -17.71
CA SER A 90 -2.99 1.44 -17.87
C SER A 90 -3.91 2.55 -18.34
N VAL A 91 -3.73 3.78 -17.87
CA VAL A 91 -4.46 4.96 -18.36
C VAL A 91 -4.13 5.22 -19.83
N ARG A 92 -2.85 5.22 -20.20
CA ARG A 92 -2.43 5.39 -21.61
C ARG A 92 -3.03 4.31 -22.52
N TYR A 93 -2.93 3.05 -22.09
CA TYR A 93 -3.56 1.92 -22.78
C TYR A 93 -5.06 2.13 -22.93
N ALA A 94 -5.74 2.53 -21.86
CA ALA A 94 -7.19 2.61 -21.85
C ALA A 94 -7.74 3.74 -22.74
N HIS A 95 -6.98 4.83 -22.94
CA HIS A 95 -7.28 5.85 -23.95
C HIS A 95 -6.95 5.39 -25.38
N ALA A 96 -5.83 4.69 -25.58
CA ALA A 96 -5.39 4.27 -26.91
C ALA A 96 -6.28 3.15 -27.49
N ARG A 97 -6.74 2.23 -26.65
CA ARG A 97 -7.49 1.05 -27.07
C ARG A 97 -8.96 1.39 -27.26
N HIS A 98 -9.46 1.13 -28.48
CA HIS A 98 -10.86 1.34 -28.82
C HIS A 98 -11.66 0.04 -28.85
N LEU A 99 -12.75 -0.06 -28.10
CA LEU A 99 -13.67 -1.19 -28.03
C LEU A 99 -15.11 -0.69 -28.15
N TYR A 100 -15.95 -1.42 -28.89
CA TYR A 100 -17.39 -1.13 -29.01
C TYR A 100 -17.72 0.32 -29.43
N GLY A 101 -16.85 0.96 -30.20
CA GLY A 101 -17.05 2.33 -30.69
C GLY A 101 -16.56 3.45 -29.75
N GLY A 102 -16.00 3.12 -28.59
CA GLY A 102 -15.35 4.06 -27.67
C GLY A 102 -13.98 3.59 -27.21
N THR A 103 -13.37 4.30 -26.28
CA THR A 103 -12.15 3.90 -25.57
C THR A 103 -12.47 2.88 -24.47
N VAL A 104 -11.46 2.24 -23.89
CA VAL A 104 -11.66 1.36 -22.73
C VAL A 104 -12.20 2.16 -21.54
N LEU A 105 -11.82 3.43 -21.37
CA LEU A 105 -12.34 4.28 -20.28
C LEU A 105 -13.80 4.70 -20.44
N ASP A 106 -14.42 4.46 -21.61
CA ASP A 106 -15.87 4.61 -21.79
C ASP A 106 -16.66 3.44 -21.19
N ILE A 107 -15.98 2.34 -20.83
CA ILE A 107 -16.59 1.16 -20.23
C ILE A 107 -16.64 1.31 -18.70
N PRO A 108 -17.84 1.31 -18.07
CA PRO A 108 -17.96 1.52 -16.62
C PRO A 108 -17.18 0.51 -15.77
N HIS A 109 -17.09 -0.74 -16.24
CA HIS A 109 -16.31 -1.78 -15.57
C HIS A 109 -14.82 -1.45 -15.55
N ALA A 110 -14.24 -1.01 -16.68
CA ALA A 110 -12.82 -0.65 -16.74
C ALA A 110 -12.49 0.55 -15.84
N ARG A 111 -13.35 1.57 -15.81
CA ARG A 111 -13.24 2.70 -14.86
C ARG A 111 -13.23 2.21 -13.42
N SER A 112 -14.10 1.26 -13.09
CA SER A 112 -14.19 0.67 -11.75
C SER A 112 -12.94 -0.11 -11.36
N LEU A 113 -12.36 -0.88 -12.29
CA LEU A 113 -11.08 -1.59 -12.09
C LEU A 113 -9.94 -0.60 -11.82
N LEU A 114 -9.83 0.45 -12.63
CA LEU A 114 -8.80 1.48 -12.47
C LEU A 114 -8.94 2.21 -11.12
N ALA A 115 -10.15 2.61 -10.75
CA ALA A 115 -10.42 3.26 -9.47
C ALA A 115 -10.12 2.32 -8.28
N ALA A 116 -10.49 1.04 -8.37
CA ALA A 116 -10.18 0.05 -7.35
C ALA A 116 -8.68 -0.16 -7.18
N ALA A 117 -7.93 -0.28 -8.30
CA ALA A 117 -6.49 -0.43 -8.31
C ALA A 117 -5.79 0.78 -7.68
N LEU A 118 -6.21 2.00 -8.06
CA LEU A 118 -5.68 3.23 -7.49
C LEU A 118 -5.96 3.31 -5.99
N ALA A 119 -7.19 3.04 -5.54
CA ALA A 119 -7.52 3.08 -4.11
C ALA A 119 -6.74 2.05 -3.27
N ASP A 120 -6.46 0.86 -3.80
CA ASP A 120 -5.60 -0.12 -3.12
C ASP A 120 -4.14 0.33 -3.08
N ALA A 121 -3.62 0.90 -4.18
CA ALA A 121 -2.27 1.43 -4.26
C ALA A 121 -2.06 2.62 -3.30
N LEU A 122 -3.06 3.50 -3.20
CA LEU A 122 -3.15 4.60 -2.25
C LEU A 122 -3.16 4.12 -0.78
N THR A 123 -3.92 3.05 -0.49
CA THR A 123 -3.95 2.45 0.84
C THR A 123 -2.59 1.82 1.19
N ALA A 124 -1.96 1.12 0.23
CA ALA A 124 -0.63 0.54 0.40
C ALA A 124 0.45 1.62 0.58
N ASP A 125 0.32 2.78 -0.06
CA ASP A 125 1.21 3.92 0.10
C ASP A 125 1.14 4.53 1.50
N ALA A 126 -0.07 4.72 2.03
CA ALA A 126 -0.28 5.21 3.39
C ALA A 126 0.31 4.24 4.44
N LEU A 127 0.04 2.94 4.30
CA LEU A 127 0.60 1.90 5.17
C LEU A 127 2.13 1.84 5.11
N SER A 128 2.70 1.87 3.90
CA SER A 128 4.15 1.74 3.73
C SER A 128 4.87 2.98 4.25
N SER A 129 4.30 4.17 4.06
CA SER A 129 4.79 5.43 4.65
C SER A 129 4.82 5.37 6.18
N ALA A 130 3.72 4.90 6.79
CA ALA A 130 3.64 4.72 8.24
C ALA A 130 4.66 3.70 8.75
N ALA A 131 4.79 2.55 8.08
CA ALA A 131 5.73 1.50 8.43
C ALA A 131 7.19 1.99 8.37
N VAL A 132 7.57 2.73 7.32
CA VAL A 132 8.92 3.31 7.19
C VAL A 132 9.20 4.28 8.34
N CYS A 133 8.24 5.16 8.68
CA CYS A 133 8.41 6.11 9.78
C CYS A 133 8.53 5.42 11.15
N LEU A 134 7.72 4.38 11.39
CA LEU A 134 7.77 3.61 12.63
C LEU A 134 9.06 2.80 12.75
N ALA A 135 9.55 2.24 11.64
CA ALA A 135 10.84 1.55 11.60
C ALA A 135 12.00 2.52 11.87
N ASP A 136 11.95 3.74 11.33
CA ASP A 136 12.94 4.81 11.59
C ASP A 136 12.98 5.25 13.04
N ALA A 137 11.83 5.29 13.71
CA ALA A 137 11.74 5.69 15.10
C ALA A 137 12.35 4.66 16.06
N HIS A 138 12.70 3.46 15.57
CA HIS A 138 13.26 2.35 16.34
C HIS A 138 12.44 1.97 17.59
N ALA A 139 11.11 2.19 17.56
CA ALA A 139 10.24 1.87 18.68
C ALA A 139 10.04 0.33 18.77
N PRO A 140 10.21 -0.32 19.94
CA PRO A 140 9.94 -1.77 20.06
C PRO A 140 8.52 -2.17 19.65
N ALA A 141 7.55 -1.28 19.87
CA ALA A 141 6.16 -1.44 19.45
C ALA A 141 5.96 -1.32 17.92
N ALA A 142 6.94 -0.76 17.18
CA ALA A 142 6.88 -0.66 15.73
C ALA A 142 6.98 -2.02 15.03
N SER A 143 7.55 -3.05 15.68
CA SER A 143 7.75 -4.37 15.07
C SER A 143 6.44 -5.00 14.58
N ILE A 144 5.37 -4.94 15.38
CA ILE A 144 4.05 -5.40 14.95
C ILE A 144 3.49 -4.53 13.83
N ALA A 145 3.50 -3.21 14.01
CA ALA A 145 2.94 -2.26 13.06
C ALA A 145 3.60 -2.37 11.68
N VAL A 146 4.91 -2.58 11.65
CA VAL A 146 5.68 -2.82 10.42
C VAL A 146 5.34 -4.16 9.80
N ALA A 147 5.24 -5.24 10.59
CA ALA A 147 4.90 -6.56 10.08
C ALA A 147 3.48 -6.60 9.47
N VAL A 148 2.48 -6.04 10.17
CA VAL A 148 1.10 -5.99 9.68
C VAL A 148 0.97 -5.10 8.43
N SER A 149 1.70 -3.98 8.39
CA SER A 149 1.72 -3.08 7.25
C SER A 149 2.41 -3.73 6.04
N ALA A 150 3.54 -4.41 6.24
CA ALA A 150 4.24 -5.11 5.17
C ALA A 150 3.38 -6.20 4.54
N HIS A 151 2.77 -7.04 5.38
CA HIS A 151 1.84 -8.07 4.97
C HIS A 151 0.68 -7.49 4.13
N LEU A 152 -0.03 -6.49 4.67
CA LEU A 152 -1.22 -5.95 4.00
C LEU A 152 -0.86 -5.15 2.74
N SER A 153 0.22 -4.37 2.75
CA SER A 153 0.68 -3.64 1.55
C SER A 153 0.98 -4.61 0.40
N CYS A 154 1.66 -5.72 0.64
CA CYS A 154 1.92 -6.72 -0.40
C CYS A 154 0.62 -7.31 -0.97
N LEU A 155 -0.38 -7.59 -0.14
CA LEU A 155 -1.68 -8.08 -0.60
C LEU A 155 -2.44 -7.04 -1.42
N LEU A 156 -2.47 -5.78 -0.97
CA LEU A 156 -3.12 -4.68 -1.69
C LEU A 156 -2.45 -4.40 -3.04
N LEU A 157 -1.12 -4.48 -3.11
CA LEU A 157 -0.37 -4.33 -4.35
C LEU A 157 -0.64 -5.48 -5.33
N ALA A 158 -0.76 -6.72 -4.84
CA ALA A 158 -1.14 -7.86 -5.65
C ALA A 158 -2.60 -7.73 -6.16
N ASP A 159 -3.54 -7.31 -5.31
CA ASP A 159 -4.92 -7.01 -5.70
C ASP A 159 -4.98 -5.94 -6.79
N ALA A 160 -4.24 -4.83 -6.61
CA ALA A 160 -4.16 -3.73 -7.57
C ALA A 160 -3.57 -4.19 -8.91
N ALA A 161 -2.50 -4.98 -8.88
CA ALA A 161 -1.90 -5.59 -10.07
C ALA A 161 -2.90 -6.50 -10.80
N GLN A 162 -3.71 -7.27 -10.06
CA GLN A 162 -4.77 -8.09 -10.64
C GLN A 162 -5.84 -7.23 -11.32
N GLN A 163 -6.29 -6.13 -10.71
CA GLN A 163 -7.24 -5.20 -11.34
C GLN A 163 -6.68 -4.62 -12.65
N VAL A 164 -5.39 -4.22 -12.65
CA VAL A 164 -4.68 -3.73 -13.83
C VAL A 164 -4.61 -4.79 -14.94
N SER A 165 -4.33 -6.05 -14.58
CA SER A 165 -4.31 -7.16 -15.53
C SER A 165 -5.67 -7.38 -16.20
N VAL A 166 -6.75 -7.37 -15.40
CA VAL A 166 -8.13 -7.52 -15.92
C VAL A 166 -8.49 -6.35 -16.84
N LEU A 167 -8.08 -5.12 -16.49
CA LEU A 167 -8.28 -3.93 -17.33
C LEU A 167 -7.55 -4.05 -18.68
N ALA A 168 -6.31 -4.56 -18.67
CA ALA A 168 -5.54 -4.81 -19.90
C ALA A 168 -6.14 -5.94 -20.75
N GLY A 169 -6.91 -6.86 -20.14
CA GLY A 169 -7.63 -7.92 -20.84
C GLY A 169 -6.69 -8.86 -21.60
N SER A 170 -7.09 -9.34 -22.78
CA SER A 170 -6.25 -10.25 -23.58
C SER A 170 -4.94 -9.61 -24.08
N THR A 171 -4.88 -8.27 -24.15
CA THR A 171 -3.68 -7.53 -24.55
C THR A 171 -2.51 -7.80 -23.59
N PHE A 172 -2.82 -8.01 -22.32
CA PHE A 172 -1.88 -8.41 -21.28
C PHE A 172 -1.07 -9.66 -21.66
N TYR A 173 -1.74 -10.68 -22.20
CA TYR A 173 -1.10 -11.95 -22.57
C TYR A 173 -0.38 -11.90 -23.92
N ALA A 174 -0.76 -10.95 -24.77
CA ALA A 174 -0.26 -10.83 -26.14
C ALA A 174 1.04 -10.00 -26.25
N ARG A 175 1.52 -9.37 -25.16
CA ARG A 175 2.75 -8.55 -25.15
C ARG A 175 2.76 -7.51 -26.26
N ILE A 176 1.67 -6.77 -26.39
CA ILE A 176 1.51 -5.81 -27.49
C ILE A 176 2.26 -4.53 -27.14
N SER A 177 3.26 -4.19 -27.96
CA SER A 177 3.95 -2.90 -27.91
C SER A 177 2.94 -1.73 -28.07
N PRO A 178 3.05 -0.64 -27.30
CA PRO A 178 4.09 -0.31 -26.32
C PRO A 178 3.77 -0.74 -24.86
N PHE A 179 2.73 -1.55 -24.64
CA PHE A 179 2.16 -1.81 -23.31
C PHE A 179 2.70 -3.07 -22.62
N GLU A 180 3.78 -3.65 -23.15
CA GLU A 180 4.47 -4.84 -22.64
C GLU A 180 4.89 -4.69 -21.18
N ILE A 181 5.20 -3.46 -20.76
CA ILE A 181 5.64 -3.13 -19.40
C ILE A 181 4.55 -3.39 -18.34
N ILE A 182 3.26 -3.34 -18.73
CA ILE A 182 2.15 -3.68 -17.81
C ILE A 182 2.27 -5.14 -17.37
N GLU A 183 2.54 -6.07 -18.29
CA GLU A 183 2.69 -7.49 -17.96
C GLU A 183 3.86 -7.73 -17.02
N GLN A 184 4.98 -7.06 -17.28
CA GLN A 184 6.15 -7.14 -16.42
C GLN A 184 5.81 -6.68 -15.00
N HIS A 185 5.26 -5.48 -14.83
CA HIS A 185 4.93 -4.95 -13.51
C HIS A 185 3.90 -5.80 -12.77
N VAL A 186 2.86 -6.31 -13.44
CA VAL A 186 1.87 -7.17 -12.78
C VAL A 186 2.51 -8.48 -12.30
N ARG A 187 3.34 -9.13 -13.12
CA ARG A 187 4.02 -10.37 -12.73
C ARG A 187 4.92 -10.16 -11.53
N ASP A 188 5.66 -9.05 -11.57
CA ASP A 188 6.59 -8.61 -10.54
C ASP A 188 5.89 -8.33 -9.21
N LEU A 189 4.79 -7.57 -9.25
CA LEU A 189 3.97 -7.27 -8.07
C LEU A 189 3.25 -8.51 -7.52
N SER A 190 2.78 -9.40 -8.41
CA SER A 190 2.15 -10.66 -7.99
C SER A 190 3.13 -11.56 -7.24
N ALA A 191 4.42 -11.55 -7.63
CA ALA A 191 5.46 -12.30 -6.94
C ALA A 191 5.72 -11.81 -5.51
N LEU A 192 5.40 -10.56 -5.17
CA LEU A 192 5.55 -10.04 -3.80
C LEU A 192 4.66 -10.78 -2.80
N SER A 193 3.51 -11.31 -3.25
CA SER A 193 2.64 -12.13 -2.39
C SER A 193 3.34 -13.39 -1.87
N VAL A 194 4.37 -13.89 -2.57
CA VAL A 194 5.18 -15.04 -2.16
C VAL A 194 6.13 -14.69 -1.02
N LEU A 195 6.53 -13.42 -0.89
CA LEU A 195 7.38 -12.93 0.20
C LEU A 195 6.60 -12.66 1.49
N VAL A 196 5.25 -12.64 1.41
CA VAL A 196 4.39 -12.33 2.56
C VAL A 196 4.65 -13.21 3.79
N PRO A 197 4.87 -14.53 3.69
CA PRO A 197 5.19 -15.36 4.86
C PRO A 197 6.47 -14.90 5.56
N ASP A 198 7.52 -14.58 4.81
CA ASP A 198 8.81 -14.14 5.39
C ASP A 198 8.71 -12.72 5.99
N LEU A 199 7.90 -11.86 5.37
CA LEU A 199 7.62 -10.51 5.87
C LEU A 199 6.72 -10.53 7.11
N ALA A 200 5.82 -11.50 7.21
CA ALA A 200 4.88 -11.70 8.32
C ALA A 200 5.37 -12.70 9.37
N ASP A 201 6.55 -13.32 9.21
CA ASP A 201 7.16 -14.24 10.17
C ASP A 201 7.21 -13.72 11.61
N PRO A 202 7.49 -12.43 11.90
CA PRO A 202 7.47 -11.96 13.29
C PRO A 202 6.06 -11.85 13.86
N LEU A 203 5.00 -11.94 13.05
CA LEU A 203 3.62 -11.67 13.47
C LEU A 203 3.19 -12.52 14.67
N PRO A 204 3.42 -13.86 14.73
CA PRO A 204 3.04 -14.68 15.88
C PRO A 204 3.73 -14.23 17.18
N ALA A 205 5.00 -13.86 17.13
CA ALA A 205 5.74 -13.34 18.29
C ALA A 205 5.32 -11.90 18.63
N ALA A 206 4.96 -11.12 17.62
CA ALA A 206 4.53 -9.74 17.77
C ALA A 206 3.10 -9.62 18.34
N LEU A 207 2.33 -10.72 18.42
CA LEU A 207 0.97 -10.74 18.97
C LEU A 207 0.90 -10.26 20.43
N GLU A 208 1.96 -10.48 21.20
CA GLU A 208 2.08 -9.96 22.58
C GLU A 208 1.96 -8.43 22.64
N GLY A 209 2.32 -7.74 21.55
CA GLY A 209 2.26 -6.29 21.42
C GLY A 209 0.93 -5.74 20.86
N VAL A 210 -0.01 -6.60 20.42
CA VAL A 210 -1.24 -6.16 19.72
C VAL A 210 -2.08 -5.26 20.59
N SER A 211 -2.34 -5.66 21.84
CA SER A 211 -3.17 -4.86 22.75
C SER A 211 -2.60 -3.46 22.97
N ARG A 212 -1.27 -3.38 23.11
CA ARG A 212 -0.55 -2.11 23.22
C ARG A 212 -0.70 -1.28 21.93
N TRP A 213 -0.50 -1.88 20.76
CA TRP A 213 -0.65 -1.20 19.47
C TRP A 213 -2.09 -0.70 19.24
N CYS A 214 -3.10 -1.50 19.56
CA CYS A 214 -4.50 -1.11 19.45
C CYS A 214 -4.87 0.06 20.36
N SER A 215 -4.17 0.22 21.49
CA SER A 215 -4.40 1.28 22.46
C SER A 215 -3.45 2.48 22.28
N ASP A 216 -2.53 2.41 21.31
CA ASP A 216 -1.55 3.46 21.07
C ASP A 216 -2.21 4.71 20.47
N ALA A 217 -1.68 5.88 20.79
CA ALA A 217 -2.16 7.16 20.29
C ALA A 217 -1.43 7.61 19.00
N ASP A 218 -0.45 6.84 18.53
CA ASP A 218 0.23 7.07 17.26
C ASP A 218 -0.76 7.24 16.09
N ALA A 219 -0.41 8.08 15.12
CA ALA A 219 -1.33 8.46 14.04
C ALA A 219 -1.79 7.25 13.19
N ALA A 220 -0.93 6.24 13.03
CA ALA A 220 -1.23 5.00 12.32
C ALA A 220 -1.86 3.91 13.20
N ALA A 221 -1.98 4.13 14.52
CA ALA A 221 -2.56 3.15 15.42
C ALA A 221 -4.10 3.13 15.32
N PRO A 222 -4.76 1.97 15.50
CA PRO A 222 -6.22 1.86 15.41
C PRO A 222 -7.00 2.86 16.29
N ALA A 223 -6.52 3.15 17.50
CA ALA A 223 -7.20 4.09 18.40
C ALA A 223 -7.19 5.54 17.90
N SER A 224 -6.33 5.92 16.94
CA SER A 224 -6.35 7.25 16.33
C SER A 224 -7.68 7.54 15.61
N LEU A 225 -8.38 6.51 15.13
CA LEU A 225 -9.70 6.60 14.52
C LEU A 225 -10.80 7.04 15.52
N LEU A 226 -10.57 6.88 16.82
CA LEU A 226 -11.54 7.24 17.86
C LEU A 226 -11.47 8.74 18.23
N ARG A 227 -10.50 9.48 17.68
CA ARG A 227 -10.26 10.88 18.05
C ARG A 227 -11.41 11.79 17.59
N PRO A 228 -11.97 12.63 18.47
CA PRO A 228 -13.03 13.57 18.10
C PRO A 228 -12.64 14.51 16.94
N GLU A 229 -11.37 14.93 16.90
CA GLU A 229 -10.85 15.80 15.85
C GLU A 229 -10.91 15.13 14.46
N VAL A 230 -10.69 13.82 14.38
CA VAL A 230 -10.79 13.04 13.14
C VAL A 230 -12.24 13.02 12.66
N MET A 231 -13.18 12.70 13.55
CA MET A 231 -14.61 12.69 13.23
C MET A 231 -15.08 14.06 12.75
N ALA A 232 -14.70 15.13 13.46
CA ALA A 232 -15.07 16.49 13.10
C ALA A 232 -14.52 16.89 11.72
N ALA A 233 -13.28 16.52 11.41
CA ALA A 233 -12.66 16.76 10.11
C ALA A 233 -13.40 16.02 8.97
N ILE A 234 -13.68 14.73 9.16
CA ILE A 234 -14.39 13.92 8.16
C ILE A 234 -15.81 14.45 7.95
N ALA A 235 -16.54 14.81 9.01
CA ALA A 235 -17.88 15.37 8.89
C ALA A 235 -17.90 16.71 8.13
N ALA A 236 -16.85 17.51 8.25
CA ALA A 236 -16.73 18.80 7.56
C ALA A 236 -16.40 18.64 6.05
N ASP A 237 -15.43 17.80 5.71
CA ASP A 237 -14.84 17.76 4.37
C ASP A 237 -15.28 16.56 3.52
N ALA A 238 -15.70 15.47 4.16
CA ALA A 238 -16.04 14.19 3.55
C ALA A 238 -17.32 13.58 4.17
N PRO A 239 -18.48 14.25 4.10
CA PRO A 239 -19.70 13.78 4.79
C PRO A 239 -20.14 12.38 4.33
N GLY A 240 -19.85 11.98 3.08
CA GLY A 240 -20.08 10.63 2.57
C GLY A 240 -19.26 9.55 3.28
N ALA A 241 -18.13 9.92 3.88
CA ALA A 241 -17.23 9.04 4.61
C ALA A 241 -17.61 8.84 6.09
N VAL A 242 -18.55 9.63 6.64
CA VAL A 242 -18.92 9.55 8.07
C VAL A 242 -19.41 8.15 8.45
N GLU A 243 -20.32 7.57 7.68
CA GLU A 243 -20.85 6.22 7.94
C GLU A 243 -19.74 5.17 7.99
N VAL A 244 -18.81 5.20 7.02
CA VAL A 244 -17.70 4.24 6.97
C VAL A 244 -16.70 4.47 8.08
N HIS A 245 -16.40 5.72 8.42
CA HIS A 245 -15.51 6.05 9.52
C HIS A 245 -16.09 5.58 10.87
N VAL A 246 -17.37 5.82 11.14
CA VAL A 246 -18.06 5.31 12.35
C VAL A 246 -17.94 3.79 12.46
N ALA A 247 -18.16 3.07 11.36
CA ALA A 247 -18.05 1.61 11.35
C ALA A 247 -16.62 1.13 11.64
N LEU A 248 -15.60 1.79 11.08
CA LEU A 248 -14.20 1.46 11.32
C LEU A 248 -13.75 1.83 12.74
N ALA A 249 -14.23 2.96 13.28
CA ALA A 249 -14.00 3.37 14.66
C ALA A 249 -14.62 2.38 15.66
N ALA A 250 -15.85 1.92 15.41
CA ALA A 250 -16.47 0.87 16.22
C ALA A 250 -15.66 -0.43 16.19
N ALA A 251 -15.23 -0.88 15.00
CA ALA A 251 -14.38 -2.05 14.86
C ALA A 251 -13.03 -1.87 15.58
N ALA A 252 -12.45 -0.67 15.60
CA ALA A 252 -11.23 -0.38 16.36
C ALA A 252 -11.43 -0.53 17.87
N ALA A 253 -12.52 0.00 18.41
CA ALA A 253 -12.86 -0.12 19.83
C ALA A 253 -13.10 -1.59 20.24
N GLU A 254 -13.84 -2.35 19.42
CA GLU A 254 -14.07 -3.79 19.64
C GLU A 254 -12.75 -4.57 19.61
N THR A 255 -11.90 -4.31 18.61
CA THR A 255 -10.60 -4.98 18.46
C THR A 255 -9.68 -4.69 19.64
N ALA A 256 -9.66 -3.45 20.15
CA ALA A 256 -8.87 -3.09 21.31
C ALA A 256 -9.33 -3.83 22.58
N ALA A 257 -10.64 -4.05 22.74
CA ALA A 257 -11.20 -4.81 23.85
C ALA A 257 -10.89 -6.31 23.77
N GLU A 258 -10.82 -6.87 22.56
CA GLU A 258 -10.55 -8.30 22.32
C GLU A 258 -9.06 -8.67 22.38
N ALA A 259 -8.14 -7.70 22.27
CA ALA A 259 -6.70 -7.94 22.15
C ALA A 259 -6.00 -8.52 23.41
N GLY A 260 -6.76 -8.85 24.46
CA GLY A 260 -6.24 -9.27 25.77
C GLY A 260 -5.51 -10.61 25.81
N GLU A 261 -5.81 -11.55 24.90
CA GLU A 261 -5.02 -12.74 24.53
C GLU A 261 -5.85 -13.61 23.57
N PRO A 262 -5.37 -13.97 22.37
CA PRO A 262 -6.13 -14.83 21.45
C PRO A 262 -6.22 -16.26 21.98
N ALA A 263 -7.42 -16.86 21.92
CA ALA A 263 -7.66 -18.21 22.44
C ALA A 263 -6.92 -19.32 21.68
N ASP A 264 -6.63 -19.11 20.39
CA ASP A 264 -5.89 -20.04 19.53
C ASP A 264 -5.19 -19.32 18.35
N ALA A 265 -4.46 -20.08 17.53
CA ALA A 265 -3.72 -19.57 16.37
C ALA A 265 -4.63 -18.98 15.28
N HIS A 266 -5.87 -19.44 15.14
CA HIS A 266 -6.80 -18.90 14.16
C HIS A 266 -7.33 -17.54 14.60
N ALA A 267 -7.74 -17.43 15.87
CA ALA A 267 -8.16 -16.18 16.48
C ALA A 267 -7.03 -15.13 16.45
N ALA A 268 -5.80 -15.56 16.68
CA ALA A 268 -4.59 -14.75 16.53
C ALA A 268 -4.42 -14.18 15.12
N LEU A 269 -4.55 -15.02 14.09
CA LEU A 269 -4.45 -14.59 12.68
C LEU A 269 -5.60 -13.65 12.29
N GLU A 270 -6.81 -13.91 12.77
CA GLU A 270 -7.95 -13.04 12.52
C GLU A 270 -7.77 -11.66 13.18
N LEU A 271 -7.34 -11.64 14.45
CA LEU A 271 -7.03 -10.43 15.17
C LEU A 271 -5.95 -9.63 14.44
N ALA A 272 -4.85 -10.28 14.05
CA ALA A 272 -3.78 -9.63 13.31
C ALA A 272 -4.28 -9.04 11.99
N HIS A 273 -5.06 -9.78 11.20
CA HIS A 273 -5.63 -9.29 9.95
C HIS A 273 -6.54 -8.06 10.17
N ARG A 274 -7.40 -8.09 11.19
CA ARG A 274 -8.28 -6.98 11.54
C ARG A 274 -7.47 -5.76 11.96
N VAL A 275 -6.43 -5.95 12.78
CA VAL A 275 -5.50 -4.90 13.20
C VAL A 275 -4.75 -4.30 12.01
N SER A 276 -4.30 -5.11 11.03
CA SER A 276 -3.70 -4.61 9.79
C SER A 276 -4.64 -3.66 9.05
N LEU A 277 -5.91 -4.04 8.89
CA LEU A 277 -6.91 -3.24 8.19
C LEU A 277 -7.23 -1.93 8.93
N LEU A 278 -7.33 -1.97 10.26
CA LEU A 278 -7.57 -0.78 11.07
C LEU A 278 -6.36 0.16 11.09
N THR A 279 -5.15 -0.40 11.11
CA THR A 279 -3.89 0.34 10.92
C THR A 279 -3.88 1.03 9.54
N ALA A 280 -4.37 0.36 8.49
CA ALA A 280 -4.51 0.96 7.17
C ALA A 280 -5.49 2.13 7.15
N ALA A 281 -6.64 1.99 7.81
CA ALA A 281 -7.62 3.06 7.92
C ALA A 281 -7.04 4.28 8.66
N ALA A 282 -6.36 4.03 9.79
CA ALA A 282 -5.68 5.07 10.55
C ALA A 282 -4.61 5.79 9.71
N ALA A 283 -3.76 5.04 8.99
CA ALA A 283 -2.74 5.60 8.12
C ALA A 283 -3.32 6.45 6.97
N VAL A 284 -4.41 6.00 6.33
CA VAL A 284 -5.10 6.76 5.28
C VAL A 284 -5.67 8.06 5.83
N VAL A 285 -6.33 8.00 7.00
CA VAL A 285 -6.89 9.20 7.65
C VAL A 285 -5.78 10.16 8.06
N ALA A 286 -4.69 9.67 8.64
CA ALA A 286 -3.56 10.50 9.04
C ALA A 286 -2.91 11.20 7.84
N GLY A 287 -2.66 10.46 6.75
CA GLY A 287 -2.13 11.01 5.50
C GLY A 287 -3.05 12.08 4.92
N TRP A 288 -4.36 11.81 4.89
CA TRP A 288 -5.35 12.80 4.47
C TRP A 288 -5.32 14.04 5.35
N MET A 289 -5.41 13.89 6.68
CA MET A 289 -5.39 15.00 7.63
C MET A 289 -4.18 15.91 7.44
N GLN A 290 -3.00 15.33 7.19
CA GLN A 290 -1.78 16.08 6.98
C GLN A 290 -1.74 16.80 5.61
N ALA A 291 -2.44 16.28 4.61
CA ALA A 291 -2.54 16.85 3.27
C ALA A 291 -3.83 17.68 3.05
N ARG A 292 -4.68 17.85 4.07
CA ARG A 292 -5.94 18.59 3.98
C ARG A 292 -5.70 20.00 3.43
N GLY A 293 -6.51 20.37 2.45
CA GLY A 293 -6.41 21.67 1.76
C GLY A 293 -5.34 21.74 0.67
N SER A 294 -4.55 20.67 0.45
CA SER A 294 -3.66 20.57 -0.71
C SER A 294 -4.40 20.09 -1.97
N GLU A 295 -3.84 20.38 -3.13
CA GLU A 295 -4.34 19.87 -4.43
C GLU A 295 -3.92 18.42 -4.70
N ALA A 296 -3.06 17.84 -3.85
CA ALA A 296 -2.61 16.46 -3.99
C ALA A 296 -3.76 15.48 -3.74
N ILE A 297 -3.70 14.31 -4.38
CA ILE A 297 -4.67 13.22 -4.15
C ILE A 297 -4.77 12.83 -2.68
N ALA A 298 -3.67 12.96 -1.94
CA ALA A 298 -3.62 12.80 -0.49
C ALA A 298 -4.64 13.68 0.25
N GLY A 299 -4.82 14.93 -0.18
CA GLY A 299 -5.74 15.90 0.43
C GLY A 299 -7.18 15.75 -0.03
N ASP A 300 -7.45 14.86 -1.00
CA ASP A 300 -8.78 14.71 -1.58
C ASP A 300 -9.71 13.87 -0.69
N PRO A 301 -10.80 14.45 -0.16
CA PRO A 301 -11.73 13.75 0.72
C PRO A 301 -12.41 12.54 0.05
N LEU A 302 -12.65 12.57 -1.26
CA LEU A 302 -13.28 11.46 -1.98
C LEU A 302 -12.28 10.32 -2.24
N ALA A 303 -11.00 10.63 -2.43
CA ALA A 303 -9.96 9.61 -2.52
C ALA A 303 -9.78 8.88 -1.18
N MET A 304 -9.76 9.64 -0.07
CA MET A 304 -9.77 9.08 1.28
C MET A 304 -11.02 8.21 1.51
N GLU A 305 -12.22 8.70 1.15
CA GLU A 305 -13.46 7.94 1.30
C GLU A 305 -13.41 6.61 0.56
N ALA A 306 -12.94 6.61 -0.69
CA ALA A 306 -12.83 5.40 -1.49
C ALA A 306 -11.89 4.36 -0.83
N CYS A 307 -10.75 4.80 -0.28
CA CYS A 307 -9.84 3.93 0.46
C CYS A 307 -10.55 3.35 1.71
N LEU A 308 -11.20 4.17 2.51
CA LEU A 308 -11.92 3.72 3.71
C LEU A 308 -13.05 2.72 3.38
N ARG A 309 -13.81 2.94 2.31
CA ARG A 309 -14.85 2.00 1.87
C ARG A 309 -14.28 0.65 1.46
N ARG A 310 -13.13 0.62 0.79
CA ARG A 310 -12.44 -0.62 0.45
C ARG A 310 -11.91 -1.34 1.67
N ILE A 311 -11.31 -0.62 2.62
CA ILE A 311 -10.84 -1.17 3.89
C ILE A 311 -12.01 -1.74 4.70
N ARG A 312 -13.10 -0.98 4.88
CA ARG A 312 -14.33 -1.45 5.53
C ARG A 312 -14.85 -2.72 4.88
N GLY A 313 -14.87 -2.76 3.54
CA GLY A 313 -15.30 -3.93 2.80
C GLY A 313 -14.47 -5.17 3.10
N ARG A 314 -13.16 -5.01 3.33
CA ARG A 314 -12.28 -6.11 3.76
C ARG A 314 -12.54 -6.52 5.22
N VAL A 315 -12.76 -5.54 6.11
CA VAL A 315 -13.09 -5.81 7.53
C VAL A 315 -14.37 -6.65 7.65
N VAL A 316 -15.43 -6.28 6.91
CA VAL A 316 -16.71 -7.01 6.93
C VAL A 316 -16.78 -8.16 5.93
N ARG A 317 -15.65 -8.50 5.28
CA ARG A 317 -15.52 -9.53 4.22
C ARG A 317 -16.56 -9.42 3.09
N ARG A 318 -16.96 -8.19 2.77
CA ARG A 318 -17.86 -7.84 1.67
C ARG A 318 -17.40 -6.55 1.02
N GLN A 319 -16.89 -6.65 -0.20
CA GLN A 319 -16.38 -5.50 -0.94
C GLN A 319 -17.42 -5.03 -1.98
N PRO A 320 -18.29 -4.07 -1.65
CA PRO A 320 -19.19 -3.48 -2.64
C PRO A 320 -18.37 -2.69 -3.70
N PRO A 321 -18.90 -2.54 -4.92
CA PRO A 321 -18.32 -1.61 -5.88
C PRO A 321 -18.30 -0.19 -5.30
N LEU A 322 -17.29 0.59 -5.70
CA LEU A 322 -17.24 2.01 -5.35
C LEU A 322 -18.41 2.75 -5.99
N ALA A 323 -18.89 3.79 -5.29
CA ALA A 323 -19.91 4.68 -5.83
C ALA A 323 -19.39 5.42 -7.07
N VAL A 324 -20.29 5.79 -7.98
CA VAL A 324 -19.95 6.31 -9.31
C VAL A 324 -19.14 7.61 -9.25
N ASP A 325 -19.43 8.46 -8.29
CA ASP A 325 -18.72 9.69 -7.98
C ASP A 325 -17.29 9.43 -7.49
N LEU A 326 -17.09 8.46 -6.60
CA LEU A 326 -15.76 8.03 -6.15
C LEU A 326 -14.94 7.47 -7.31
N VAL A 327 -15.56 6.63 -8.15
CA VAL A 327 -14.93 6.10 -9.37
C VAL A 327 -14.54 7.25 -10.31
N ALA A 328 -15.45 8.18 -10.58
CA ALA A 328 -15.18 9.31 -11.46
C ALA A 328 -14.02 10.17 -10.94
N ARG A 329 -13.96 10.42 -9.63
CA ARG A 329 -12.91 11.23 -9.03
C ARG A 329 -11.54 10.54 -9.07
N LEU A 330 -11.47 9.25 -8.75
CA LEU A 330 -10.22 8.48 -8.80
C LEU A 330 -9.71 8.32 -10.24
N VAL A 331 -10.60 8.11 -11.21
CA VAL A 331 -10.21 8.08 -12.63
C VAL A 331 -9.67 9.43 -13.07
N ALA A 332 -10.30 10.54 -12.70
CA ALA A 332 -9.79 11.88 -13.03
C ALA A 332 -8.39 12.13 -12.45
N HIS A 333 -8.12 11.67 -11.23
CA HIS A 333 -6.77 11.68 -10.67
C HIS A 333 -5.80 10.82 -11.47
N ALA A 334 -6.17 9.59 -11.84
CA ALA A 334 -5.32 8.71 -12.63
C ALA A 334 -4.97 9.34 -14.00
N GLU A 335 -5.95 9.96 -14.66
CA GLU A 335 -5.79 10.68 -15.93
C GLU A 335 -4.87 11.89 -15.79
N ALA A 336 -5.10 12.75 -14.80
CA ALA A 336 -4.27 13.92 -14.53
C ALA A 336 -2.80 13.54 -14.29
N ARG A 337 -2.58 12.48 -13.52
CA ARG A 337 -1.24 11.95 -13.18
C ARG A 337 -0.53 11.35 -14.38
N ALA A 338 -1.26 10.61 -15.23
CA ALA A 338 -0.70 10.07 -16.46
C ALA A 338 -0.28 11.19 -17.44
N ALA A 339 -0.99 12.33 -17.42
CA ALA A 339 -0.66 13.49 -18.24
C ALA A 339 0.50 14.34 -17.68
N SER A 340 0.55 14.57 -16.37
CA SER A 340 1.58 15.39 -15.71
C SER A 340 2.89 14.64 -15.46
N GLY A 341 2.84 13.30 -15.41
CA GLY A 341 3.96 12.46 -14.99
C GLY A 341 4.16 12.41 -13.48
N GLU A 342 3.26 13.01 -12.69
CA GLU A 342 3.34 13.03 -11.23
C GLU A 342 3.24 11.64 -10.59
N GLU A 343 4.06 11.39 -9.57
CA GLU A 343 4.13 10.11 -8.83
C GLU A 343 3.09 10.00 -7.72
N MET A 344 2.79 8.77 -7.29
CA MET A 344 1.72 8.49 -6.32
C MET A 344 2.17 8.84 -4.91
N ALA A 345 1.36 9.64 -4.21
CA ALA A 345 1.60 10.03 -2.82
C ALA A 345 0.28 10.30 -2.09
N ILE A 346 -0.02 9.49 -1.09
CA ILE A 346 -0.88 9.82 0.05
C ILE A 346 -0.04 10.37 1.20
N GLY A 347 1.20 9.89 1.35
CA GLY A 347 2.09 10.33 2.42
C GLY A 347 2.79 11.66 2.11
N PRO A 348 2.87 12.62 3.03
CA PRO A 348 3.96 13.58 3.01
C PRO A 348 5.26 12.85 3.33
N ALA A 349 6.38 13.35 2.81
CA ALA A 349 7.73 12.78 2.97
C ALA A 349 8.22 12.61 4.44
N ARG A 350 7.40 12.95 5.45
CA ARG A 350 7.66 12.76 6.89
C ARG A 350 6.34 12.60 7.65
N ALA A 351 5.91 11.37 7.89
CA ALA A 351 4.79 11.03 8.78
C ALA A 351 5.25 10.91 10.25
N THR A 352 5.95 11.92 10.77
CA THR A 352 6.40 11.97 12.17
C THR A 352 5.96 13.21 12.93
N VAL A 353 5.06 14.02 12.37
CA VAL A 353 4.46 15.11 13.13
C VAL A 353 3.25 14.55 13.88
N PRO A 354 3.25 14.49 15.22
CA PRO A 354 2.04 14.16 15.95
C PRO A 354 0.93 15.13 15.53
N LEU A 355 -0.27 14.61 15.27
CA LEU A 355 -1.47 15.42 15.04
C LEU A 355 -1.79 16.16 16.34
N THR A 356 -1.13 17.30 16.56
CA THR A 356 -1.38 18.27 17.64
C THR A 356 -2.69 19.00 17.43
#